data_AF-A0A356Z8A7-F1
#
_entry.id   AF-A0A356Z8A7-F1
#
_cell.length_a   1.000
_cell.length_b   1.000
_cell.length_c   1.000
_cell.angle_alpha   90.00
_cell.angle_beta   90.00
_cell.angle_gamma   90.00
#
_symmetry.space_group_name_H-M   'P 1'
#
loop_
_entity.id
_entity.type
_entity.pdbx_description
1 polymer ?
#
loop_
_entity_poly.entity_id
_entity_poly.type
_entity_poly.pdbx_seq_one_letter_code
_entity_poly.pdbx_strand_id
1 'polypeptide(L)' 'MWANIEEFYLEVDAKIYCLKLNGGLERLEWVRPLLEDGGVQKIVHNYNFALVLLARQEIKLNGVMGDTMLLGYVNDPSV' A
#
# COMPACT_ATOMS: atom_id res chain seq x y z
N MET A 1 0.21 -17.76 1.33
CA MET A 1 1.13 -16.81 0.64
C MET A 1 2.17 -16.36 1.67
N TRP A 2 3.47 -16.55 1.40
CA TRP A 2 4.57 -16.49 2.38
C TRP A 2 5.39 -15.19 2.34
N ALA A 3 4.72 -14.04 2.15
CA ALA A 3 5.41 -12.75 2.07
C ALA A 3 5.35 -12.00 3.41
N ASN A 4 6.42 -11.26 3.73
CA ASN A 4 6.47 -10.34 4.88
C ASN A 4 6.69 -8.93 4.37
N ILE A 5 6.18 -7.94 5.12
CA ILE A 5 6.38 -6.52 4.78
C ILE A 5 7.71 -6.11 5.42
N GLU A 6 8.73 -5.88 4.59
CA GLU A 6 10.05 -5.42 5.05
C GLU A 6 10.11 -3.88 5.07
N GLU A 7 9.54 -3.24 4.06
CA GLU A 7 9.58 -1.80 3.86
C GLU A 7 8.24 -1.29 3.32
N PHE A 8 7.83 -0.12 3.78
CA PHE A 8 6.65 0.59 3.30
C PHE A 8 7.06 1.92 2.69
N TYR A 9 6.59 2.18 1.47
CA TYR A 9 6.91 3.38 0.71
C TYR A 9 5.66 4.21 0.48
N LEU A 10 5.80 5.53 0.64
CA LEU A 10 4.75 6.49 0.36
C LEU A 10 5.36 7.69 -0.37
N GLU A 11 4.70 8.16 -1.42
CA GLU A 11 5.01 9.42 -2.06
C GLU A 11 3.94 10.45 -1.68
N VAL A 12 4.38 11.64 -1.25
CA VAL A 12 3.53 12.79 -0.94
C VAL A 12 4.27 14.06 -1.37
N ASP A 13 3.62 14.91 -2.15
CA ASP A 13 4.15 16.21 -2.61
C ASP A 13 5.56 16.09 -3.24
N ALA A 14 5.75 15.12 -4.13
CA ALA A 14 6.99 14.77 -4.80
C ALA A 14 8.13 14.33 -3.85
N LYS A 15 7.80 13.92 -2.62
CA LYS A 15 8.75 13.37 -1.64
C LYS A 15 8.42 11.92 -1.34
N ILE A 16 9.44 11.07 -1.38
CA ILE A 16 9.32 9.66 -1.06
C ILE A 16 9.75 9.45 0.40
N TYR A 17 8.86 8.86 1.17
CA TYR A 17 9.09 8.40 2.53
C TYR A 17 9.23 6.87 2.51
N CYS A 18 10.21 6.37 3.24
CA CYS A 18 10.43 4.94 3.43
C CYS A 18 10.37 4.64 4.93
N LEU A 19 9.46 3.75 5.31
CA LEU A 19 9.38 3.19 6.63
C LEU A 19 9.95 1.78 6.61
N LYS A 20 11.12 1.61 7.22
CA LYS A 20 11.77 0.30 7.39
C LYS A 20 11.14 -0.44 8.56
N LEU A 21 10.63 -1.64 8.30
CA LEU A 21 9.98 -2.51 9.29
C LEU A 21 10.93 -3.57 9.87
N ASN A 22 12.22 -3.48 9.53
CA ASN A 22 13.33 -4.30 10.04
C ASN A 22 13.40 -4.21 11.58
N GLY A 23 12.60 -5.02 12.28
CA GLY A 23 12.47 -5.00 13.74
C GLY A 23 11.06 -5.23 14.27
N GLY A 24 10.01 -5.08 13.46
CA GLY A 24 8.64 -5.36 13.87
C GLY A 24 7.55 -4.58 13.11
N LEU A 25 6.39 -5.22 12.97
CA LEU A 25 5.24 -4.70 12.21
C LEU A 25 4.46 -3.62 12.98
N GLU A 26 4.75 -3.41 14.27
CA GLU A 26 4.15 -2.35 15.09
C GLU A 26 4.38 -0.94 14.55
N ARG A 27 5.43 -0.74 13.75
CA ARG A 27 5.68 0.54 13.07
C ARG A 27 4.62 0.88 12.02
N LEU A 28 3.89 -0.11 11.51
CA LEU A 28 2.77 0.14 10.61
C LEU A 28 1.63 0.90 11.29
N GLU A 29 1.55 0.87 12.62
CA GLU A 29 0.59 1.69 13.37
C GLU A 29 0.77 3.19 13.13
N TRP A 30 2.00 3.64 12.82
CA TRP A 30 2.28 5.05 12.54
C TRP A 30 1.60 5.52 11.25
N VAL A 31 1.41 4.60 10.30
CA VAL A 31 0.77 4.89 9.01
C VAL A 31 -0.66 4.38 8.93
N ARG A 32 -1.15 3.59 9.91
CA ARG A 32 -2.53 3.09 9.96
C ARG A 32 -3.57 4.19 9.78
N PRO A 33 -3.51 5.36 10.45
CA PRO A 33 -4.50 6.42 10.25
C PRO A 33 -4.57 6.88 8.79
N LEU A 34 -3.42 7.00 8.13
CA LEU A 34 -3.34 7.38 6.72
C LEU A 34 -3.95 6.28 5.83
N LEU A 35 -3.63 5.01 6.07
CA LEU A 35 -4.09 3.86 5.29
C LEU A 35 -5.61 3.65 5.39
N GLU A 36 -6.16 3.84 6.58
CA GLU A 36 -7.58 3.59 6.88
C GLU A 36 -8.49 4.80 6.60
N ASP A 37 -7.93 6.00 6.44
CA ASP A 37 -8.70 7.20 6.10
C ASP A 37 -9.18 7.15 4.64
N GLY A 38 -10.50 7.05 4.44
CA GLY A 38 -11.14 7.06 3.13
C GLY A 38 -11.17 8.44 2.44
N GLY A 39 -10.95 9.53 3.18
CA GLY A 39 -10.84 10.89 2.66
C GLY A 39 -9.49 11.16 2.00
N VAL A 40 -8.44 10.41 2.36
CA VAL A 40 -7.14 10.47 1.70
C VAL A 40 -7.16 9.57 0.48
N GLN A 41 -7.01 10.16 -0.70
CA GLN A 41 -6.95 9.42 -1.95
C GLN A 41 -5.58 8.74 -2.14
N LYS A 42 -5.60 7.48 -2.60
CA LYS A 42 -4.39 6.66 -2.71
C LYS A 42 -4.31 5.97 -4.06
N ILE A 43 -3.15 6.05 -4.69
CA ILE A 43 -2.80 5.25 -5.86
C ILE A 43 -1.86 4.14 -5.40
N VAL A 44 -2.14 2.91 -5.81
CA VAL A 44 -1.35 1.74 -5.43
C VAL A 44 -0.88 0.97 -6.67
N HIS A 45 -0.01 0.00 -6.45
CA HIS A 45 0.37 -0.98 -7.45
C HIS A 45 0.06 -2.36 -6.89
N ASN A 46 -0.76 -3.15 -7.58
CA ASN A 46 -1.19 -4.48 -7.16
C ASN A 46 -1.97 -4.45 -5.81
N TYR A 47 -3.14 -3.82 -5.84
CA TYR A 47 -4.01 -3.60 -4.70
C TYR A 47 -4.38 -4.90 -3.98
N ASN A 48 -4.70 -5.97 -4.71
CA ASN A 48 -5.08 -7.26 -4.12
C ASN A 48 -3.96 -7.85 -3.26
N PHE A 49 -2.71 -7.72 -3.71
CA PHE A 49 -1.56 -8.17 -2.92
C PHE A 49 -1.36 -7.32 -1.66
N ALA A 50 -1.43 -5.99 -1.79
CA ALA A 50 -1.34 -5.07 -0.66
C ALA A 50 -2.43 -5.33 0.40
N LEU A 51 -3.68 -5.57 -0.03
CA LEU A 51 -4.80 -5.89 0.84
C LEU A 51 -4.54 -7.14 1.69
N VAL A 52 -4.07 -8.23 1.07
CA VAL A 52 -3.79 -9.48 1.80
C VAL A 52 -2.68 -9.27 2.83
N LEU A 53 -1.66 -8.48 2.51
CA LEU A 53 -0.56 -8.19 3.44
C LEU A 53 -1.02 -7.32 4.62
N LEU A 54 -1.76 -6.25 4.37
CA LEU A 54 -2.26 -5.34 5.40
C LEU A 54 -3.33 -5.99 6.29
N ALA A 55 -4.22 -6.80 5.71
CA ALA A 55 -5.26 -7.50 6.47
C ALA A 55 -4.69 -8.46 7.53
N ARG A 56 -3.50 -9.02 7.30
CA ARG A 56 -2.78 -9.85 8.30
C ARG A 56 -2.32 -9.05 9.53
N GLN A 57 -2.23 -7.73 9.39
CA GLN A 57 -1.92 -6.79 10.48
C GLN A 57 -3.18 -6.09 10.99
N GLU A 58 -4.36 -6.60 10.62
CA GLU A 58 -5.66 -6.00 10.92
C GLU A 58 -5.80 -4.55 10.42
N ILE A 59 -4.99 -4.15 9.42
CA ILE A 59 -5.04 -2.82 8.80
C ILE A 59 -5.97 -2.86 7.60
N LYS A 60 -6.88 -1.89 7.51
CA LYS A 60 -7.71 -1.67 6.32
C LYS A 60 -7.03 -0.68 5.37
N LEU A 61 -7.23 -0.86 4.08
CA LEU A 61 -6.77 0.07 3.06
C LEU A 61 -7.99 0.71 2.38
N ASN A 62 -8.26 1.96 2.73
CA ASN A 62 -9.41 2.73 2.24
C ASN A 62 -8.96 3.91 1.36
N GLY A 63 -9.86 4.47 0.57
CA GLY A 63 -9.57 5.63 -0.27
C GLY A 63 -8.70 5.31 -1.50
N VAL A 64 -8.57 4.04 -1.89
CA VAL A 64 -7.86 3.66 -3.12
C VAL A 64 -8.67 4.12 -4.33
N MET A 65 -8.05 4.97 -5.14
CA MET A 65 -8.65 5.54 -6.35
C MET A 65 -8.12 4.91 -7.64
N GLY A 66 -7.00 4.17 -7.56
CA GLY A 66 -6.40 3.54 -8.73
C GLY A 66 -5.37 2.47 -8.37
N ASP A 67 -5.31 1.45 -9.23
CA ASP A 67 -4.27 0.42 -9.22
C ASP A 67 -3.51 0.50 -10.54
N THR A 68 -2.24 0.88 -10.45
CA THR A 68 -1.36 1.06 -11.62
C THR A 68 -1.04 -0.26 -12.34
N MET A 69 -1.12 -1.41 -11.66
CA MET A 69 -0.97 -2.71 -12.30
C MET A 69 -2.15 -3.00 -13.23
N LEU A 70 -3.37 -2.76 -12.74
CA LEU A 70 -4.58 -2.92 -13.54
C LEU A 70 -4.66 -1.87 -14.65
N LEU A 71 -4.25 -0.63 -14.38
CA LEU A 71 -4.17 0.42 -15.40
C LEU A 71 -3.21 0.02 -16.52
N GLY A 72 -2.04 -0.53 -16.18
CA GLY A 72 -1.09 -1.06 -17.15
C GLY A 72 -1.73 -2.10 -18.05
N TYR A 73 -2.40 -3.09 -17.45
CA TYR A 73 -3.11 -4.16 -18.17
C TYR A 73 -4.23 -3.64 -19.08
N VAL A 74 -4.99 -2.63 -18.65
CA VAL A 74 -6.05 -2.02 -19.47
C VAL A 74 -5.47 -1.23 -20.63
N ASN A 75 -4.35 -0.52 -20.41
CA ASN A 75 -3.70 0.29 -21.44
C ASN A 75 -3.00 -0.57 -22.50
N ASP A 76 -2.29 -1.61 -22.06
CA ASP A 76 -1.73 -2.64 -22.93
C ASP A 76 -1.67 -3.97 -22.15
N PRO A 77 -2.48 -4.98 -22.51
CA PRO A 77 -2.50 -6.26 -21.79
C PRO A 77 -1.28 -7.13 -22.07
N SER A 78 -0.36 -6.69 -22.93
CA SER A 78 0.85 -7.42 -23.31
C SER A 78 2.08 -7.08 -22.45
N VAL A 79 2.02 -5.98 -21.68
CA VAL A 79 3.05 -5.59 -20.70
C VAL A 79 2.86 -6.26 -19.34
#